data_AF-A0AA97JU57-F1
#
_entry.id   AF-A0AA97JU57-F1
#
_cell.length_a   1.000
_cell.length_b   1.000
_cell.length_c   1.000
_cell.angle_alpha   90.00
_cell.angle_beta   90.00
_cell.angle_gamma   90.00
#
_symmetry.space_group_name_H-M   'P 1'
#
loop_
_entity.id
_entity.type
_entity.pdbx_description
1 polymer ?
#
loop_
_entity_poly.entity_id
_entity_poly.type
_entity_poly.pdbx_seq_one_letter_code
_entity_poly.pdbx_strand_id
1 'polypeptide(L)'
;MLRASKEELGGDRRIPQSSLAIHMPKNAEEALCQPAAEKIPGKVQSQEKKDNFAHRAAVRKALAKDKEWQETLSAILPLLKTQDMEIAYLVPWCELGTPPKEGVYELITYQQKPGGPALWGRAFKAAIDAHVSKNYAKLIGVFHTEYGSLNTVHVLWWHENPDSRAAGRHLAHEDARVVAAVRESVQFLESQRNVLLVPAPFSPLK
;
A
#
# COMPACT_ATOMS: atom_id res chain seq x y z
N MET A 1 59.78 -2.90 -1.05
CA MET A 1 60.30 -4.16 -1.63
C MET A 1 59.12 -5.08 -1.82
N LEU A 2 58.93 -5.60 -3.04
CA LEU A 2 57.81 -6.44 -3.52
C LEU A 2 57.78 -7.81 -2.78
N ARG A 3 56.71 -8.63 -2.75
CA ARG A 3 55.93 -9.32 -3.83
C ARG A 3 54.71 -10.02 -3.15
N ALA A 4 53.47 -9.79 -3.55
CA ALA A 4 52.64 -10.48 -4.58
C ALA A 4 52.27 -11.95 -4.30
N SER A 5 50.96 -12.23 -4.19
CA SER A 5 50.30 -13.37 -4.85
C SER A 5 48.82 -13.05 -5.09
N LYS A 6 48.31 -13.57 -6.21
CA LYS A 6 47.09 -13.24 -6.95
C LYS A 6 46.14 -14.44 -6.85
N GLU A 7 44.88 -14.22 -6.54
CA GLU A 7 43.80 -15.16 -6.89
C GLU A 7 42.60 -14.35 -7.40
N GLU A 8 42.26 -14.58 -8.67
CA GLU A 8 41.05 -14.10 -9.32
C GLU A 8 39.92 -15.08 -9.01
N LEU A 9 38.78 -14.58 -8.52
CA LEU A 9 37.48 -15.20 -8.77
C LEU A 9 36.47 -14.08 -9.02
N GLY A 10 35.97 -14.04 -10.25
CA GLY A 10 34.82 -13.24 -10.63
C GLY A 10 33.59 -13.65 -9.82
N GLY A 11 32.82 -12.65 -9.39
CA GLY A 11 31.60 -12.83 -8.62
C GLY A 11 30.68 -11.64 -8.85
N ASP A 12 29.97 -11.72 -9.98
CA ASP A 12 28.77 -10.94 -10.31
C ASP A 12 27.82 -10.89 -9.10
N ARG A 13 27.80 -9.77 -8.38
CA ARG A 13 26.87 -9.52 -7.27
C ARG A 13 25.51 -9.13 -7.83
N ARG A 14 24.79 -10.11 -8.39
CA ARG A 14 23.34 -10.03 -8.59
C ARG A 14 22.65 -10.10 -7.23
N ILE A 15 21.96 -9.03 -6.89
CA ILE A 15 20.99 -8.96 -5.79
C ILE A 15 19.86 -9.96 -6.11
N PRO A 16 19.49 -10.90 -5.21
CA PRO A 16 18.38 -11.78 -5.49
C PRO A 16 17.08 -10.97 -5.41
N GLN A 17 16.45 -10.72 -6.55
CA GLN A 17 15.04 -10.36 -6.60
C GLN A 17 14.22 -11.60 -6.25
N SER A 18 13.73 -11.67 -5.01
CA SER A 18 12.69 -12.63 -4.65
C SER A 18 11.35 -12.17 -5.21
N SER A 19 11.02 -12.61 -6.42
CA SER A 19 9.64 -12.63 -6.90
C SER A 19 8.96 -13.83 -6.23
N LEU A 20 8.12 -13.56 -5.23
CA LEU A 20 7.27 -14.59 -4.61
C LEU A 20 5.93 -14.61 -5.36
N ALA A 21 5.88 -15.36 -6.47
CA ALA A 21 4.62 -15.74 -7.09
C ALA A 21 4.09 -17.00 -6.39
N ILE A 22 3.17 -16.82 -5.43
CA ILE A 22 2.42 -17.95 -4.85
C ILE A 22 1.24 -18.23 -5.79
N HIS A 23 1.29 -19.39 -6.46
CA HIS A 23 0.19 -19.92 -7.25
C HIS A 23 -0.90 -20.46 -6.29
N MET A 24 -2.06 -19.82 -6.28
CA MET A 24 -3.28 -20.32 -5.63
C MET A 24 -4.12 -21.11 -6.63
N PRO A 25 -4.72 -22.25 -6.24
CA PRO A 25 -5.63 -23.01 -7.09
C PRO A 25 -6.92 -22.21 -7.35
N LYS A 26 -7.39 -22.24 -8.61
CA LYS A 26 -8.49 -21.45 -9.18
C LYS A 26 -9.84 -21.47 -8.42
N ASN A 27 -10.02 -22.35 -7.44
CA ASN A 27 -11.32 -22.58 -6.78
C ASN A 27 -11.47 -21.88 -5.42
N ALA A 28 -10.40 -21.32 -4.83
CA ALA A 28 -10.48 -20.60 -3.55
C ALA A 28 -10.88 -19.11 -3.71
N GLU A 29 -10.80 -18.59 -4.93
CA GLU A 29 -10.96 -17.16 -5.21
C GLU A 29 -12.42 -16.76 -5.51
N GLU A 30 -13.24 -17.69 -6.00
CA GLU A 30 -14.70 -17.46 -6.15
C GLU A 30 -15.41 -17.32 -4.80
N ALA A 31 -14.87 -17.89 -3.71
CA ALA A 31 -15.49 -17.84 -2.38
C ALA A 31 -15.24 -16.50 -1.65
N LEU A 32 -14.21 -15.73 -2.02
CA LEU A 32 -13.85 -14.47 -1.36
C LEU A 32 -14.59 -13.24 -1.93
N CYS A 33 -15.18 -13.36 -3.13
CA CYS A 33 -15.87 -12.26 -3.81
C CYS A 33 -17.34 -12.56 -4.17
N GLN A 34 -17.82 -13.80 -3.99
CA GLN A 34 -19.26 -14.05 -3.96
C GLN A 34 -19.78 -13.73 -2.56
N PRO A 35 -20.72 -12.79 -2.40
CA PRO A 35 -21.34 -12.63 -1.11
C PRO A 35 -22.08 -13.93 -0.79
N ALA A 36 -21.83 -14.49 0.39
CA ALA A 36 -22.71 -15.45 1.06
C ALA A 36 -24.09 -14.82 1.40
N ALA A 37 -24.61 -13.93 0.54
CA ALA A 37 -25.88 -13.22 0.67
C ALA A 37 -27.01 -13.90 -0.13
N GLU A 38 -26.73 -14.92 -0.94
CA GLU A 38 -27.75 -15.51 -1.83
C GLU A 38 -28.58 -16.65 -1.20
N LYS A 39 -28.58 -16.78 0.13
CA LYS A 39 -29.47 -17.70 0.87
C LYS A 39 -30.19 -17.05 2.05
N ILE A 40 -30.68 -15.82 1.88
CA ILE A 40 -31.66 -15.24 2.82
C ILE A 40 -32.91 -14.84 2.03
N PRO A 41 -34.05 -15.54 2.20
CA PRO A 41 -35.26 -15.22 1.48
C PRO A 41 -35.91 -13.98 2.10
N GLY A 42 -36.03 -12.91 1.32
CA GLY A 42 -36.81 -11.72 1.70
C GLY A 42 -36.24 -10.41 1.15
N LYS A 43 -36.86 -9.90 0.08
CA LYS A 43 -36.65 -8.58 -0.52
C LYS A 43 -36.51 -7.46 0.53
N VAL A 44 -35.47 -6.61 0.43
CA VAL A 44 -35.59 -5.14 0.54
C VAL A 44 -34.47 -4.47 -0.28
N GLN A 45 -34.88 -3.46 -1.05
CA GLN A 45 -34.11 -2.61 -1.96
C GLN A 45 -33.06 -1.72 -1.27
N SER A 46 -32.20 -1.13 -2.12
CA SER A 46 -31.19 -0.07 -1.93
C SER A 46 -29.77 -0.53 -1.57
N GLN A 47 -28.90 -0.39 -2.57
CA GLN A 47 -27.44 -0.52 -2.56
C GLN A 47 -26.82 0.61 -1.72
N GLU A 48 -26.70 0.40 -0.41
CA GLU A 48 -25.82 1.15 0.50
C GLU A 48 -25.84 0.45 1.86
N LYS A 49 -25.24 -0.74 1.98
CA LYS A 49 -25.20 -1.43 3.28
C LYS A 49 -24.00 -2.37 3.41
N LYS A 50 -23.14 -2.00 4.38
CA LYS A 50 -22.26 -2.85 5.21
C LYS A 50 -20.78 -2.91 4.83
N ASP A 51 -20.05 -1.83 5.08
CA ASP A 51 -18.69 -1.96 5.59
C ASP A 51 -18.49 -1.02 6.79
N ASN A 52 -18.78 -1.53 7.99
CA ASN A 52 -18.54 -0.83 9.24
C ASN A 52 -17.84 -1.76 10.24
N PHE A 53 -17.31 -1.23 11.34
CA PHE A 53 -16.51 -2.02 12.28
C PHE A 53 -17.29 -3.21 12.87
N ALA A 54 -18.59 -3.05 13.12
CA ALA A 54 -19.44 -4.14 13.60
C ALA A 54 -19.58 -5.25 12.56
N HIS A 55 -19.76 -4.91 11.28
CA HIS A 55 -19.79 -5.87 10.19
C HIS A 55 -18.45 -6.60 10.08
N ARG A 56 -17.31 -5.89 10.12
CA ARG A 56 -15.96 -6.49 10.10
C ARG A 56 -15.75 -7.46 11.27
N ALA A 57 -16.18 -7.09 12.47
CA ALA A 57 -16.13 -7.97 13.64
C ALA A 57 -16.98 -9.23 13.44
N ALA A 58 -18.19 -9.08 12.88
CA ALA A 58 -19.07 -10.21 12.56
C ALA A 58 -18.47 -11.15 11.50
N VAL A 59 -17.86 -10.61 10.44
CA VAL A 59 -17.17 -11.40 9.40
C VAL A 59 -15.99 -12.16 9.99
N ARG A 60 -15.12 -11.51 10.79
CA ARG A 60 -14.01 -12.20 11.47
C ARG A 60 -14.51 -13.32 12.38
N LYS A 61 -15.62 -13.10 13.10
CA LYS A 61 -16.26 -14.12 13.94
C LYS A 61 -16.81 -15.29 13.12
N ALA A 62 -17.32 -15.05 11.91
CA ALA A 62 -17.80 -16.09 11.01
C ALA A 62 -16.64 -16.88 10.40
N LEU A 63 -15.60 -16.21 9.91
CA LEU A 63 -14.39 -16.83 9.33
C LEU A 63 -13.67 -17.78 10.31
N ALA A 64 -13.73 -17.50 11.61
CA ALA A 64 -13.19 -18.40 12.63
C ALA A 64 -13.84 -19.81 12.63
N LYS A 65 -15.01 -19.96 12.01
CA LYS A 65 -15.74 -21.23 11.88
C LYS A 65 -15.70 -21.80 10.46
N ASP A 66 -15.11 -21.09 9.51
CA ASP A 66 -15.06 -21.49 8.11
C ASP A 66 -13.93 -22.51 7.89
N LYS A 67 -14.30 -23.74 7.49
CA LYS A 67 -13.36 -24.86 7.40
C LYS A 67 -12.29 -24.66 6.32
N GLU A 68 -12.69 -24.17 5.15
CA GLU A 68 -11.77 -23.95 4.02
C GLU A 68 -10.77 -22.85 4.36
N TRP A 69 -11.22 -21.79 5.02
CA TRP A 69 -10.37 -20.73 5.53
C TRP A 69 -9.38 -21.23 6.59
N GLN A 70 -9.81 -22.07 7.54
CA GLN A 70 -8.91 -22.62 8.56
C GLN A 70 -7.84 -23.54 7.95
N GLU A 71 -8.20 -24.38 6.97
CA GLU A 71 -7.25 -25.25 6.28
C GLU A 71 -6.22 -24.43 5.50
N THR A 72 -6.68 -23.42 4.77
CA THR A 72 -5.82 -22.49 4.02
C THR A 72 -4.88 -21.72 4.94
N LEU A 73 -5.39 -21.15 6.02
CA LEU A 73 -4.58 -20.45 7.02
C LEU A 73 -3.51 -21.37 7.63
N SER A 74 -3.87 -22.61 7.97
CA SER A 74 -2.92 -23.57 8.55
C SER A 74 -1.76 -23.89 7.62
N ALA A 75 -2.00 -23.94 6.31
CA ALA A 75 -0.95 -24.13 5.31
C ALA A 75 -0.03 -22.90 5.15
N ILE A 76 -0.58 -21.69 5.31
CA ILE A 76 0.15 -20.43 5.08
C ILE A 76 0.90 -19.96 6.33
N LEU A 77 0.36 -20.20 7.53
CA LEU A 77 0.92 -19.69 8.79
C LEU A 77 2.41 -20.01 9.00
N PRO A 78 2.93 -21.21 8.69
CA PRO A 78 4.35 -21.51 8.81
C PRO A 78 5.25 -20.68 7.87
N LEU A 79 4.69 -20.12 6.80
CA LEU A 79 5.40 -19.30 5.82
C LEU A 79 5.34 -17.80 6.16
N LEU A 80 4.53 -17.40 7.15
CA LEU A 80 4.36 -16.01 7.57
C LEU A 80 5.25 -15.71 8.77
N LYS A 81 6.20 -14.79 8.59
CA LYS A 81 7.04 -14.29 9.70
C LYS A 81 6.30 -13.26 10.55
N THR A 82 5.57 -12.36 9.91
CA THR A 82 4.86 -11.24 10.52
C THR A 82 3.63 -10.92 9.69
N GLN A 83 2.54 -10.53 10.35
CA GLN A 83 1.34 -10.02 9.70
C GLN A 83 0.87 -8.77 10.43
N ASP A 84 0.81 -7.66 9.72
CA ASP A 84 0.25 -6.41 10.22
C ASP A 84 -1.14 -6.22 9.61
N MET A 85 -2.12 -5.87 10.45
CA MET A 85 -3.48 -5.55 10.01
C MET A 85 -3.83 -4.13 10.42
N GLU A 86 -4.13 -3.30 9.43
CA GLU A 86 -4.50 -1.91 9.66
C GLU A 86 -5.87 -1.62 9.04
N ILE A 87 -6.61 -0.72 9.66
CA ILE A 87 -7.79 -0.10 9.07
C ILE A 87 -7.48 1.37 8.94
N ALA A 88 -7.52 1.88 7.71
CA ALA A 88 -7.28 3.27 7.40
C ALA A 88 -8.47 3.85 6.65
N TYR A 89 -8.66 5.16 6.77
CA TYR A 89 -9.66 5.92 6.01
C TYR A 89 -8.98 6.86 5.03
N LEU A 90 -9.66 7.14 3.92
CA LEU A 90 -9.25 8.17 2.98
C LEU A 90 -9.31 9.54 3.68
N VAL A 91 -8.22 10.31 3.65
CA VAL A 91 -8.21 11.64 4.26
C VAL A 91 -9.22 12.57 3.56
N PRO A 92 -9.93 13.47 4.27
CA PRO A 92 -11.08 14.19 3.71
C PRO A 92 -10.81 15.06 2.48
N TRP A 93 -9.55 15.47 2.27
CA TRP A 93 -9.14 16.32 1.16
C TRP A 93 -8.62 15.54 -0.06
N CYS A 94 -8.53 14.21 0.02
CA CYS A 94 -8.06 13.36 -1.07
C CYS A 94 -9.26 12.66 -1.71
N GLU A 95 -9.33 12.71 -3.03
CA GLU A 95 -10.21 11.86 -3.81
C GLU A 95 -9.45 10.61 -4.28
N LEU A 96 -10.14 9.49 -4.46
CA LEU A 96 -9.53 8.29 -5.02
C LEU A 96 -9.22 8.49 -6.50
N GLY A 97 -7.95 8.35 -6.86
CA GLY A 97 -7.50 8.39 -8.24
C GLY A 97 -7.68 7.06 -8.95
N THR A 98 -7.87 7.12 -10.26
CA THR A 98 -7.85 5.96 -11.15
C THR A 98 -6.54 5.97 -11.95
N PRO A 99 -5.83 4.83 -12.07
CA PRO A 99 -4.69 4.74 -12.95
C PRO A 99 -5.14 4.97 -14.42
N PRO A 100 -4.34 5.66 -15.24
CA PRO A 100 -4.68 5.88 -16.64
C PRO A 100 -4.50 4.62 -17.51
N LYS A 101 -3.67 3.66 -17.07
CA LYS A 101 -3.34 2.39 -17.72
C LYS A 101 -2.63 1.46 -16.73
N GLU A 102 -2.35 0.23 -17.16
CA GLU A 102 -1.53 -0.69 -16.38
C GLU A 102 -0.16 -0.08 -16.03
N GLY A 103 0.31 -0.36 -14.82
CA GLY A 103 1.57 0.19 -14.31
C GLY A 103 1.96 -0.39 -12.97
N VAL A 104 2.86 0.31 -12.28
CA VAL A 104 3.37 -0.07 -10.96
C VAL A 104 2.96 0.97 -9.93
N TYR A 105 2.90 0.55 -8.68
CA TYR A 105 2.51 1.42 -7.57
C TYR A 105 3.64 1.59 -6.58
N GLU A 106 3.76 2.79 -6.02
CA GLU A 106 4.59 3.04 -4.85
C GLU A 106 3.66 3.31 -3.66
N LEU A 107 3.73 2.46 -2.64
CA LEU A 107 3.10 2.72 -1.35
C LEU A 107 4.17 3.31 -0.42
N ILE A 108 3.96 4.55 -0.01
CA ILE A 108 4.81 5.22 0.97
C ILE A 108 4.06 5.29 2.30
N THR A 109 4.69 4.83 3.36
CA THR A 109 4.17 4.87 4.71
C THR A 109 4.98 5.87 5.52
N TYR A 110 4.30 6.87 6.06
CA TYR A 110 4.87 7.92 6.90
C TYR A 110 4.37 7.75 8.33
N GLN A 111 5.29 7.62 9.27
CA GLN A 111 5.01 7.75 10.70
C GLN A 111 5.09 9.21 11.08
N GLN A 112 3.95 9.85 11.32
CA GLN A 112 3.86 11.24 11.76
C GLN A 112 3.97 11.33 13.28
N LYS A 113 4.39 12.50 13.78
CA LYS A 113 4.36 12.82 15.21
C LYS A 113 2.94 12.76 15.77
N PRO A 114 2.77 12.34 17.03
CA PRO A 114 1.49 12.41 17.73
C PRO A 114 0.90 13.83 17.75
N GLY A 115 -0.43 13.92 17.71
CA GLY A 115 -1.19 15.17 17.57
C GLY A 115 -2.15 15.17 16.38
N GLY A 116 -2.08 14.13 15.54
CA GLY A 116 -3.02 13.88 14.45
C GLY A 116 -2.98 14.92 13.33
N PRO A 117 -3.94 14.84 12.38
CA PRO A 117 -3.97 15.72 11.22
C PRO A 117 -4.05 17.22 11.54
N ALA A 118 -4.52 17.60 12.74
CA ALA A 118 -4.52 19.00 13.17
C ALA A 118 -3.11 19.59 13.28
N LEU A 119 -2.12 18.76 13.62
CA LEU A 119 -0.71 19.16 13.74
C LEU A 119 -0.01 19.20 12.38
N TRP A 120 -0.08 18.11 11.62
CA TRP A 120 0.74 17.91 10.42
C TRP A 120 -0.03 18.02 9.10
N GLY A 121 -1.36 17.94 9.12
CA GLY A 121 -2.20 17.73 7.93
C GLY A 121 -2.08 18.82 6.87
N ARG A 122 -1.97 20.09 7.28
CA ARG A 122 -1.80 21.21 6.34
C ARG A 122 -0.46 21.13 5.60
N ALA A 123 0.63 20.94 6.33
CA ALA A 123 1.96 20.85 5.75
C ALA A 123 2.11 19.60 4.88
N PHE A 124 1.56 18.47 5.33
CA PHE A 124 1.57 17.23 4.57
C PHE A 124 0.79 17.36 3.26
N LYS A 125 -0.43 17.90 3.29
CA LYS A 125 -1.22 18.16 2.08
C LYS A 125 -0.44 19.05 1.10
N ALA A 126 0.20 20.12 1.58
CA ALA A 126 0.99 21.00 0.73
C ALA A 126 2.16 20.26 0.02
N ALA A 127 2.81 19.32 0.72
CA ALA A 127 3.85 18.49 0.12
C ALA A 127 3.29 17.54 -0.95
N ILE A 128 2.13 16.91 -0.70
CA ILE A 128 1.44 16.06 -1.67
C ILE A 128 1.01 16.86 -2.90
N ASP A 129 0.38 18.01 -2.71
CA ASP A 129 -0.06 18.90 -3.80
C ASP A 129 1.14 19.35 -4.66
N ALA A 130 2.28 19.66 -4.03
CA ALA A 130 3.50 20.04 -4.74
C ALA A 130 4.00 18.91 -5.65
N HIS A 131 3.98 17.67 -5.18
CA HIS A 131 4.31 16.51 -6.01
C HIS A 131 3.31 16.29 -7.15
N VAL A 132 2.01 16.34 -6.86
CA VAL A 132 0.95 16.21 -7.87
C VAL A 132 1.10 17.26 -8.98
N SER A 133 1.44 18.50 -8.63
CA SER A 133 1.59 19.61 -9.59
C SER A 133 2.66 19.40 -10.66
N LYS A 134 3.59 18.44 -10.46
CA LYS A 134 4.67 18.13 -11.39
C LYS A 134 4.32 17.02 -12.38
N ASN A 135 3.22 16.31 -12.14
CA ASN A 135 2.71 15.29 -13.04
C ASN A 135 3.72 14.17 -13.40
N TYR A 136 4.71 13.90 -12.54
CA TYR A 136 5.64 12.77 -12.71
C TYR A 136 5.10 11.47 -12.08
N ALA A 137 4.05 11.58 -11.26
CA ALA A 137 3.36 10.48 -10.59
C ALA A 137 1.87 10.81 -10.51
N LYS A 138 1.02 9.79 -10.56
CA LYS A 138 -0.42 9.93 -10.37
C LYS A 138 -0.75 9.57 -8.92
N LEU A 139 -1.35 10.49 -8.17
CA LEU A 139 -1.86 10.18 -6.83
C LEU A 139 -3.09 9.28 -6.95
N ILE A 140 -3.10 8.16 -6.22
CA ILE A 140 -4.23 7.22 -6.16
C ILE A 140 -5.00 7.39 -4.86
N GLY A 141 -4.30 7.62 -3.75
CA GLY A 141 -4.98 7.88 -2.49
C GLY A 141 -4.03 8.21 -1.35
N VAL A 142 -4.58 8.90 -0.35
CA VAL A 142 -3.92 9.19 0.92
C VAL A 142 -4.81 8.67 2.04
N PHE A 143 -4.27 7.78 2.85
CA PHE A 143 -5.01 7.07 3.89
C PHE A 143 -4.37 7.32 5.25
N HIS A 144 -5.18 7.56 6.28
CA HIS A 144 -4.72 7.70 7.66
C HIS A 144 -5.29 6.58 8.53
N THR A 145 -4.44 6.00 9.36
CA THR A 145 -4.78 4.80 10.14
C THR A 145 -5.73 5.12 11.29
N GLU A 146 -6.83 4.38 11.36
CA GLU A 146 -7.81 4.36 12.46
C GLU A 146 -7.48 3.25 13.48
N TYR A 147 -7.15 2.06 12.98
CA TYR A 147 -6.73 0.91 13.78
C TYR A 147 -5.42 0.34 13.23
N GLY A 148 -4.44 0.07 14.09
CA GLY A 148 -3.09 -0.35 13.69
C GLY A 148 -2.05 0.59 14.28
N SER A 149 -0.97 0.86 13.55
CA SER A 149 0.02 1.87 13.97
C SER A 149 -0.59 3.27 13.88
N LEU A 150 -0.78 3.93 15.03
CA LEU A 150 -1.39 5.26 15.08
C LEU A 150 -0.48 6.34 14.48
N ASN A 151 -1.07 7.45 14.04
CA ASN A 151 -0.38 8.55 13.35
C ASN A 151 0.37 8.10 12.08
N THR A 152 -0.08 7.01 11.46
CA THR A 152 0.49 6.49 10.22
C THR A 152 -0.33 6.99 9.04
N VAL A 153 0.36 7.54 8.04
CA VAL A 153 -0.23 7.98 6.78
C VAL A 153 0.35 7.16 5.64
N HIS A 154 -0.51 6.54 4.86
CA HIS A 154 -0.14 5.84 3.64
C HIS A 154 -0.47 6.70 2.42
N VAL A 155 0.46 6.78 1.47
CA VAL A 155 0.25 7.43 0.19
C VAL A 155 0.51 6.42 -0.90
N LEU A 156 -0.48 6.23 -1.76
CA LEU A 156 -0.38 5.34 -2.92
C LEU A 156 -0.21 6.18 -4.18
N TRP A 157 0.91 5.99 -4.85
CA TRP A 157 1.22 6.60 -6.14
C TRP A 157 1.21 5.55 -7.23
N TRP A 158 0.72 5.91 -8.41
CA TRP A 158 0.88 5.14 -9.63
C TRP A 158 1.97 5.74 -10.52
N HIS A 159 2.71 4.85 -11.17
CA HIS A 159 3.71 5.14 -12.18
C HIS A 159 3.58 4.16 -13.34
N GLU A 160 3.99 4.59 -14.52
CA GLU A 160 3.96 3.72 -15.70
C GLU A 160 4.88 2.50 -15.54
N ASN A 161 6.07 2.73 -14.99
CA ASN A 161 7.07 1.69 -14.72
C ASN A 161 8.08 2.15 -13.63
N PRO A 162 8.92 1.24 -13.10
CA PRO A 162 9.88 1.60 -12.05
C PRO A 162 10.89 2.70 -12.44
N ASP A 163 11.26 2.79 -13.72
CA ASP A 163 12.21 3.80 -14.22
C ASP A 163 11.57 5.19 -14.25
N SER A 164 10.31 5.29 -14.69
CA SER A 164 9.53 6.54 -14.65
C SER A 164 9.37 7.05 -13.21
N ARG A 165 9.22 6.15 -12.24
CA ARG A 165 9.22 6.48 -10.81
C ARG A 165 10.56 7.04 -10.36
N ALA A 166 11.67 6.42 -10.75
CA ALA A 166 13.01 6.89 -10.40
C ALA A 166 13.29 8.28 -11.00
N ALA A 167 12.99 8.48 -12.29
CA ALA A 167 13.13 9.76 -12.97
C ALA A 167 12.26 10.85 -12.33
N GLY A 168 10.98 10.55 -12.05
CA GLY A 168 10.07 11.48 -11.41
C GLY A 168 10.53 11.95 -10.02
N ARG A 169 11.11 11.04 -9.22
CA ARG A 169 11.70 11.41 -7.93
C ARG A 169 12.95 12.28 -8.06
N HIS A 170 13.78 12.04 -9.08
CA HIS A 170 14.92 12.91 -9.34
C HIS A 170 14.45 14.34 -9.65
N LEU A 171 13.44 14.49 -10.52
CA LEU A 171 12.81 15.79 -10.80
C LEU A 171 12.25 16.46 -9.53
N ALA A 172 11.61 15.68 -8.66
CA ALA A 172 11.07 16.18 -7.40
C ALA A 172 12.14 16.73 -6.45
N HIS A 173 13.36 16.18 -6.48
CA HIS A 173 14.48 16.62 -5.64
C HIS A 173 15.11 17.93 -6.15
N GLU A 174 14.94 18.26 -7.43
CA GLU A 174 15.47 19.48 -8.04
C GLU A 174 14.44 20.62 -8.06
N ASP A 175 13.16 20.32 -7.86
CA ASP A 175 12.11 21.32 -7.88
C ASP A 175 12.03 22.08 -6.55
N ALA A 176 12.41 23.37 -6.57
CA ALA A 176 12.44 24.22 -5.38
C ALA A 176 11.09 24.32 -4.65
N ARG A 177 9.95 24.23 -5.35
CA ARG A 177 8.62 24.28 -4.70
C ARG A 177 8.33 22.99 -3.95
N VAL A 178 8.65 21.85 -4.55
CA VAL A 178 8.55 20.54 -3.90
C VAL A 178 9.46 20.49 -2.68
N VAL A 179 10.74 20.87 -2.84
CA VAL A 179 11.73 20.88 -1.75
C VAL A 179 11.27 21.74 -0.58
N ALA A 180 10.76 22.94 -0.84
CA ALA A 180 10.24 23.83 0.20
C ALA A 180 9.03 23.22 0.94
N ALA A 181 8.05 22.67 0.21
CA ALA A 181 6.87 22.06 0.82
C ALA A 181 7.22 20.81 1.66
N VAL A 182 8.12 19.97 1.15
CA VAL A 182 8.61 18.78 1.87
C VAL A 182 9.39 19.19 3.12
N ARG A 183 10.19 20.26 3.07
CA ARG A 183 10.93 20.77 4.23
C ARG A 183 10.03 21.22 5.37
N GLU A 184 8.87 21.81 5.07
CA GLU A 184 7.88 22.14 6.10
C GLU A 184 7.21 20.88 6.64
N SER A 185 6.84 19.93 5.77
CA SER A 185 6.19 18.69 6.19
C SER A 185 7.08 17.77 7.04
N VAL A 186 8.38 17.69 6.75
CA VAL A 186 9.30 16.75 7.43
C VAL A 186 9.52 17.09 8.90
N GLN A 187 9.22 18.31 9.33
CA GLN A 187 9.28 18.71 10.74
C GLN A 187 8.36 17.87 11.63
N PHE A 188 7.32 17.27 11.06
CA PHE A 188 6.37 16.40 11.74
C PHE A 188 6.60 14.90 11.49
N LEU A 189 7.64 14.53 10.74
CA LEU A 189 7.92 13.15 10.38
C LEU A 189 8.83 12.49 11.42
N GLU A 190 8.48 11.28 11.86
CA GLU A 190 9.35 10.45 12.70
C GLU A 190 10.12 9.42 11.86
N SER A 191 9.43 8.74 10.96
CA SER A 191 10.05 7.80 10.02
C SER A 191 9.22 7.65 8.76
N GLN A 192 9.84 7.14 7.69
CA GLN A 192 9.15 6.81 6.45
C GLN A 192 9.76 5.56 5.82
N ARG A 193 8.95 4.81 5.08
CA ARG A 193 9.38 3.69 4.24
C ARG A 193 8.52 3.65 2.98
N ASN A 194 9.05 3.05 1.93
CA ASN A 194 8.29 2.81 0.71
C ASN A 194 8.43 1.37 0.23
N VAL A 195 7.46 0.92 -0.56
CA VAL A 195 7.49 -0.37 -1.27
C VAL A 195 6.97 -0.19 -2.69
N LEU A 196 7.60 -0.91 -3.63
CA LEU A 196 7.10 -1.02 -4.99
C LEU A 196 6.14 -2.20 -5.07
N LEU A 197 4.95 -1.97 -5.63
CA LEU A 197 3.87 -2.94 -5.75
C LEU A 197 3.54 -3.16 -7.22
N VAL A 198 3.32 -4.42 -7.58
CA VAL A 198 2.77 -4.82 -8.87
C VAL A 198 1.33 -5.28 -8.64
N PRO A 199 0.34 -4.73 -9.35
CA PRO A 199 -1.06 -5.11 -9.13
C PRO A 199 -1.28 -6.58 -9.50
N ALA A 200 -1.99 -7.30 -8.63
CA ALA A 200 -2.42 -8.67 -8.94
C ALA A 200 -3.45 -8.68 -10.09
N PRO A 201 -3.62 -9.81 -10.82
CA PRO A 201 -4.53 -9.88 -11.96
C PRO A 201 -5.99 -9.50 -11.66
N PHE A 202 -6.46 -9.75 -10.44
CA PHE A 202 -7.82 -9.43 -9.97
C PHE A 202 -7.94 -8.05 -9.33
N SER A 203 -6.86 -7.27 -9.29
CA SER A 203 -6.89 -5.92 -8.73
C SER A 203 -7.80 -5.01 -9.56
N PRO A 204 -8.73 -4.27 -8.95
CA PRO A 204 -9.52 -3.26 -9.68
C PRO A 204 -8.68 -2.06 -10.13
N LEU A 205 -7.44 -1.96 -9.63
CA LEU A 205 -6.45 -0.95 -10.00
C LEU A 205 -5.41 -1.54 -10.99
N LYS A 206 -5.76 -2.59 -11.73
CA LYS A 206 -4.90 -3.06 -12.81
C LYS A 206 -4.96 -2.11 -14.00
#